data_AF-R7V0B6-F1
#
_entry.id   AF-R7V0B6-F1
#
_cell.length_a   1.000
_cell.length_b   1.000
_cell.length_c   1.000
_cell.angle_alpha   90.00
_cell.angle_beta   90.00
_cell.angle_gamma   90.00
#
_symmetry.space_group_name_H-M   'P 1'
#
loop_
_entity.id
_entity.type
_entity.pdbx_description
1 polymer ?
#
loop_
_entity_poly.entity_id
_entity_poly.type
_entity_poly.pdbx_seq_one_letter_code
_entity_poly.pdbx_strand_id
1 'polypeptide(L)'
;MFEAGFDNEERAFRNAIDRINSRTDILPDIKLSYEIETPRAQDSFSASKKVCRQIKNGIAAVFGPMSQYSAEHIQSVCASLAIPHLEIRWDVDSTPIKDSNSINLYPHHTLVGKAFIDAAKFWNWDSFAILYEKSDGRWRSALKLFTE
;
A
#
# COMPACT_ATOMS: atom_id res chain seq x y z
N MET A 1 -2.39 -10.10 1.34
CA MET A 1 -3.36 -10.19 0.24
C MET A 1 -2.72 -9.59 -0.98
N PHE A 2 -2.42 -10.42 -1.98
CA PHE A 2 -1.67 -10.02 -3.17
C PHE A 2 -2.51 -10.36 -4.39
N GLU A 3 -2.97 -9.34 -5.12
CA GLU A 3 -3.77 -9.53 -6.33
C GLU A 3 -2.92 -10.13 -7.46
N ALA A 4 -3.57 -10.73 -8.46
CA ALA A 4 -2.86 -11.25 -9.64
C ALA A 4 -2.01 -10.16 -10.30
N GLY A 5 -0.74 -10.46 -10.58
CA GLY A 5 0.25 -9.52 -11.13
C GLY A 5 1.18 -8.89 -10.09
N PHE A 6 0.97 -9.16 -8.79
CA PHE A 6 1.84 -8.71 -7.68
C PHE A 6 2.65 -9.88 -7.07
N ASP A 7 3.14 -10.78 -7.92
CA ASP A 7 3.88 -11.98 -7.51
C ASP A 7 5.21 -11.63 -6.82
N ASN A 8 5.81 -10.49 -7.19
CA ASN A 8 7.07 -10.04 -6.59
C ASN A 8 6.86 -9.58 -5.15
N GLU A 9 5.77 -8.89 -4.86
CA GLU A 9 5.39 -8.42 -3.54
C GLU A 9 5.02 -9.60 -2.64
N GLU A 10 4.30 -10.58 -3.17
CA GLU A 10 4.05 -11.83 -2.46
C GLU A 10 5.36 -12.56 -2.11
N ARG A 11 6.27 -12.70 -3.08
CA ARG A 11 7.57 -13.35 -2.88
C ARG A 11 8.44 -12.61 -1.86
N ALA A 12 8.44 -11.27 -1.91
CA ALA A 12 9.15 -10.43 -0.96
C ALA A 12 8.59 -10.60 0.46
N PHE A 13 7.27 -10.64 0.60
CA PHE A 13 6.60 -10.90 1.88
C PHE A 13 6.95 -12.28 2.46
N ARG A 14 6.90 -13.34 1.64
CA ARG A 14 7.31 -14.69 2.06
C ARG A 14 8.76 -14.73 2.52
N ASN A 15 9.67 -14.15 1.72
CA ASN A 15 11.09 -14.07 2.07
C ASN A 15 11.33 -13.30 3.37
N ALA A 16 10.60 -12.21 3.61
CA ALA A 16 10.74 -11.42 4.83
C ALA A 16 10.38 -12.25 6.08
N ILE A 17 9.31 -13.04 6.00
CA ILE A 17 8.90 -13.93 7.10
C ILE A 17 9.91 -15.04 7.32
N ASP A 18 10.37 -15.70 6.26
CA ASP A 18 11.38 -16.77 6.36
C ASP A 18 12.71 -16.24 6.94
N ARG A 19 13.09 -15.02 6.59
CA ARG A 19 14.26 -14.33 7.14
C ARG A 19 14.11 -13.98 8.62
N ILE A 20 12.92 -13.57 9.07
CA ILE A 20 12.70 -13.32 10.51
C ILE A 20 12.70 -14.63 11.28
N ASN A 21 12.00 -15.65 10.78
CA ASN A 21 11.90 -16.96 11.42
C ASN A 21 13.24 -17.72 11.49
N SER A 22 14.24 -17.35 10.69
CA SER A 22 15.59 -17.94 10.74
C SER A 22 16.54 -17.22 11.70
N ARG A 23 16.12 -16.08 12.26
CA ARG A 23 16.90 -15.32 13.23
C ARG A 23 16.55 -15.73 14.65
N THR A 24 17.57 -15.82 15.50
CA THR A 24 17.40 -16.12 16.93
C THR A 24 17.43 -14.87 17.80
N ASP A 25 17.77 -13.70 17.23
CA ASP A 25 17.85 -12.42 17.95
C ASP A 25 16.60 -11.56 17.81
N ILE A 26 15.72 -11.88 16.87
CA ILE A 26 14.43 -11.21 16.66
C ILE A 26 13.35 -12.26 16.87
N LEU A 27 12.44 -12.01 17.83
CA LEU A 27 11.31 -12.91 18.14
C LEU A 27 11.75 -14.36 18.44
N PRO A 28 12.69 -14.59 19.39
CA PRO A 28 13.32 -15.91 19.60
C PRO A 28 12.35 -17.07 19.86
N ASP A 29 11.23 -16.78 20.53
CA ASP A 29 10.23 -17.79 20.94
C ASP A 29 8.98 -17.77 20.07
N ILE A 30 8.95 -16.99 18.99
CA ILE A 30 7.76 -16.78 18.16
C ILE A 30 8.10 -17.12 16.70
N LYS A 31 7.32 -18.03 16.13
CA LYS A 31 7.34 -18.32 14.69
C LYS A 31 6.19 -17.62 14.00
N LEU A 32 6.52 -16.74 13.06
CA LEU A 32 5.55 -16.06 12.21
C LEU A 32 4.97 -17.05 11.19
N SER A 33 3.65 -17.05 11.07
CA SER A 33 2.90 -17.73 10.02
C SER A 33 2.13 -16.71 9.18
N TYR A 34 1.71 -17.13 8.00
CA TYR A 34 0.96 -16.26 7.09
C TYR A 34 -0.12 -17.03 6.33
N GLU A 35 -1.18 -16.31 5.95
CA GLU A 35 -2.19 -16.78 4.99
C GLU A 35 -2.12 -15.88 3.76
N ILE A 36 -1.98 -16.49 2.57
CA ILE A 36 -2.00 -15.77 1.29
C ILE A 36 -3.38 -15.92 0.66
N GLU A 37 -3.91 -14.78 0.22
CA GLU A 37 -5.17 -14.67 -0.49
C GLU A 37 -4.94 -13.83 -1.75
N THR A 38 -5.47 -14.32 -2.87
CA THR A 38 -5.30 -13.74 -4.21
C THR A 38 -6.66 -13.37 -4.79
N PRO A 39 -7.25 -12.22 -4.41
CA PRO A 39 -8.44 -11.70 -5.08
C PRO A 39 -8.10 -11.26 -6.51
N ARG A 40 -9.15 -11.07 -7.31
CA ARG A 40 -9.02 -10.39 -8.60
C ARG A 40 -8.75 -8.91 -8.37
N ALA A 41 -7.95 -8.30 -9.23
CA ALA A 41 -7.66 -6.87 -9.16
C ALA A 41 -8.96 -6.05 -9.26
N GLN A 42 -9.10 -5.02 -8.44
CA GLN A 42 -10.26 -4.12 -8.37
C GLN A 42 -11.60 -4.81 -8.00
N ASP A 43 -11.56 -6.07 -7.56
CA ASP A 43 -12.75 -6.80 -7.10
C ASP A 43 -12.85 -6.71 -5.57
N SER A 44 -13.42 -5.60 -5.11
CA SER A 44 -13.55 -5.31 -3.69
C SER A 44 -14.44 -6.30 -2.94
N PHE A 45 -15.43 -6.89 -3.61
CA PHE A 45 -16.28 -7.90 -3.03
C PHE A 45 -15.51 -9.20 -2.75
N SER A 46 -14.74 -9.68 -3.74
CA SER A 46 -13.88 -10.86 -3.58
C SER A 46 -12.78 -10.63 -2.54
N ALA A 47 -12.17 -9.43 -2.51
CA ALA A 47 -11.20 -9.04 -1.50
C ALA A 47 -11.82 -9.05 -0.09
N SER A 48 -13.01 -8.44 0.07
CA SER A 48 -13.74 -8.39 1.34
C SER A 48 -14.07 -9.79 1.86
N LYS A 49 -14.54 -10.69 0.98
CA LYS A 49 -14.84 -12.07 1.38
C LYS A 49 -13.59 -12.83 1.84
N LYS A 50 -12.45 -12.61 1.18
CA LYS A 50 -11.17 -13.24 1.53
C LYS A 50 -10.63 -12.70 2.84
N VAL A 51 -10.63 -11.38 3.06
CA VAL A 51 -10.13 -10.82 4.32
C VAL A 51 -10.97 -11.32 5.50
N CYS A 52 -12.30 -11.39 5.37
CA CYS A 52 -13.16 -11.93 6.41
C CYS A 52 -12.82 -13.38 6.77
N ARG A 53 -12.37 -14.19 5.79
CA ARG A 53 -11.91 -15.55 6.03
C ARG A 53 -10.61 -15.56 6.84
N GLN A 54 -9.64 -14.73 6.46
CA GLN A 54 -8.37 -14.60 7.19
C GLN A 54 -8.61 -14.13 8.63
N ILE A 55 -9.50 -13.14 8.81
CA ILE A 55 -9.90 -12.63 10.12
C ILE A 55 -10.51 -13.75 10.97
N LYS A 56 -11.41 -14.56 10.40
CA LYS A 56 -11.99 -15.72 11.10
C LYS A 56 -10.93 -16.75 11.53
N ASN A 57 -9.84 -16.86 10.79
CA ASN A 57 -8.72 -17.76 11.10
C ASN A 57 -7.74 -17.18 12.15
N GLY A 58 -7.91 -15.93 12.57
CA GLY A 58 -7.11 -15.30 13.62
C GLY A 58 -5.79 -14.70 13.11
N ILE A 59 -5.86 -13.67 12.27
CA ILE A 59 -4.69 -12.91 11.82
C ILE A 59 -4.34 -11.76 12.78
N ALA A 60 -3.06 -11.41 12.84
CA ALA A 60 -2.58 -10.26 13.59
C ALA A 60 -2.54 -8.95 12.77
N ALA A 61 -2.47 -9.04 11.44
CA ALA A 61 -2.42 -7.89 10.54
C ALA A 61 -2.78 -8.31 9.10
N VAL A 62 -3.19 -7.34 8.29
CA VAL A 62 -3.46 -7.51 6.84
C VAL A 62 -2.43 -6.71 6.04
N PHE A 63 -1.80 -7.33 5.05
CA PHE A 63 -0.95 -6.66 4.07
C PHE A 63 -1.68 -6.56 2.72
N GLY A 64 -1.62 -5.40 2.07
CA GLY A 64 -2.29 -5.15 0.79
C GLY A 64 -3.83 -5.10 0.91
N PRO A 65 -4.59 -5.19 -0.20
CA PRO A 65 -4.14 -5.31 -1.58
C PRO A 65 -3.63 -3.98 -2.18
N MET A 66 -3.22 -4.01 -3.46
CA MET A 66 -2.60 -2.86 -4.12
C MET A 66 -3.59 -2.01 -4.92
N SER A 67 -4.66 -2.62 -5.41
CA SER A 67 -5.68 -1.89 -6.13
C SER A 67 -6.50 -1.01 -5.18
N GLN A 68 -6.77 0.21 -5.63
CA GLN A 68 -7.40 1.25 -4.84
C GLN A 68 -8.75 0.79 -4.26
N TYR A 69 -9.68 0.36 -5.13
CA TYR A 69 -11.04 0.01 -4.67
C TYR A 69 -11.03 -1.17 -3.71
N SER A 70 -10.26 -2.22 -4.00
CA SER A 70 -10.17 -3.36 -3.08
C SER A 70 -9.65 -2.92 -1.73
N ALA A 71 -8.63 -2.06 -1.71
CA ALA A 71 -7.95 -1.74 -0.48
C ALA A 71 -8.66 -0.68 0.37
N GLU A 72 -9.39 0.27 -0.22
CA GLU A 72 -10.32 1.15 0.52
C GLU A 72 -11.37 0.32 1.29
N HIS A 73 -11.88 -0.74 0.67
CA HIS A 73 -12.79 -1.67 1.35
C HIS A 73 -12.09 -2.47 2.47
N ILE A 74 -10.85 -2.96 2.24
CA ILE A 74 -10.08 -3.65 3.28
C ILE A 74 -9.78 -2.72 4.46
N GLN A 75 -9.42 -1.46 4.20
CA GLN A 75 -9.16 -0.44 5.20
C GLN A 75 -10.40 -0.22 6.09
N SER A 76 -11.58 -0.11 5.49
CA SER A 76 -12.85 0.02 6.24
C SER A 76 -13.12 -1.18 7.16
N VAL A 77 -12.90 -2.41 6.68
CA VAL A 77 -13.05 -3.63 7.48
C VAL A 77 -12.03 -3.67 8.62
N CYS A 78 -10.77 -3.36 8.33
CA CYS A 78 -9.69 -3.38 9.31
C CYS A 78 -9.88 -2.31 10.40
N ALA A 79 -10.30 -1.10 10.02
CA ALA A 79 -10.69 -0.03 10.94
C ALA A 79 -11.82 -0.47 11.90
N SER A 80 -12.88 -1.08 11.35
CA SER A 80 -14.04 -1.53 12.12
C SER A 80 -13.72 -2.60 13.16
N LEU A 81 -12.67 -3.38 12.93
CA LEU A 81 -12.26 -4.50 13.77
C LEU A 81 -10.96 -4.25 14.53
N ALA A 82 -10.42 -3.03 14.45
CA ALA A 82 -9.12 -2.65 15.01
C ALA A 82 -7.97 -3.61 14.61
N ILE A 83 -8.01 -4.14 13.38
CA ILE A 83 -6.97 -5.02 12.82
C ILE A 83 -5.97 -4.16 12.06
N PRO A 84 -4.66 -4.23 12.38
CA PRO A 84 -3.65 -3.45 11.66
C PRO A 84 -3.65 -3.74 10.16
N HIS A 85 -3.74 -2.69 9.35
CA HIS A 85 -3.67 -2.77 7.90
C HIS A 85 -2.38 -2.10 7.38
N LEU A 86 -1.65 -2.80 6.52
CA LEU A 86 -0.36 -2.37 5.97
C LEU A 86 -0.43 -2.32 4.45
N GLU A 87 -0.17 -1.15 3.90
CA GLU A 87 -0.35 -0.84 2.49
C GLU A 87 0.98 -0.43 1.86
N ILE A 88 1.17 -0.75 0.58
CA ILE A 88 2.35 -0.35 -0.22
C ILE A 88 1.94 0.19 -1.59
N ARG A 89 0.81 0.91 -1.65
CA ARG A 89 0.26 1.45 -2.91
C ARG A 89 0.37 2.97 -2.97
N TRP A 90 0.35 3.49 -4.19
CA TRP A 90 0.14 4.91 -4.43
C TRP A 90 -1.27 5.34 -3.99
N ASP A 91 -1.36 6.24 -3.02
CA ASP A 91 -2.60 6.82 -2.50
C ASP A 91 -2.59 8.34 -2.69
N VAL A 92 -3.53 8.85 -3.49
CA VAL A 92 -3.60 10.28 -3.82
C VAL A 92 -4.75 10.99 -3.13
N ASP A 93 -5.81 10.26 -2.78
CA ASP A 93 -6.93 10.82 -2.04
C ASP A 93 -6.61 10.70 -0.54
N SER A 94 -5.52 11.35 -0.15
CA SER A 94 -4.97 11.35 1.21
C SER A 94 -5.80 12.23 2.15
N THR A 95 -7.13 12.21 2.04
CA THR A 95 -7.96 12.68 3.14
C THR A 95 -7.75 11.71 4.28
N PRO A 96 -7.10 12.11 5.40
CA PRO A 96 -6.78 11.18 6.46
C PRO A 96 -8.11 10.67 7.04
N ILE A 97 -8.39 9.39 6.83
CA ILE A 97 -9.51 8.73 7.48
C ILE A 97 -9.07 8.54 8.93
N LYS A 98 -9.66 9.35 9.82
CA LYS A 98 -9.48 9.20 11.25
C LYS A 98 -9.83 7.76 11.65
N ASP A 99 -8.99 7.16 12.48
CA ASP A 99 -9.18 5.79 12.98
C ASP A 99 -9.17 4.71 11.89
N SER A 100 -8.50 4.96 10.76
CA SER A 100 -8.39 3.99 9.66
C SER A 100 -7.63 2.71 9.98
N ASN A 101 -6.89 2.69 11.10
CA ASN A 101 -6.05 1.59 11.52
C ASN A 101 -5.13 1.04 10.41
N SER A 102 -4.73 1.92 9.48
CA SER A 102 -3.90 1.60 8.33
C SER A 102 -2.65 2.45 8.28
N ILE A 103 -1.56 1.84 7.80
CA ILE A 103 -0.28 2.48 7.53
C ILE A 103 0.13 2.16 6.09
N ASN A 104 0.29 3.21 5.28
CA ASN A 104 0.82 3.09 3.93
C ASN A 104 2.31 3.43 3.89
N LEU A 105 3.14 2.45 3.50
CA LEU A 105 4.59 2.62 3.39
C LEU A 105 5.01 3.19 2.02
N TYR A 106 4.08 3.33 1.08
CA TYR A 106 4.37 4.01 -0.19
C TYR A 106 4.61 5.51 0.06
N PRO A 107 5.62 6.13 -0.57
CA PRO A 107 5.89 7.56 -0.42
C PRO A 107 4.65 8.41 -0.69
N HIS A 108 4.33 9.32 0.24
CA HIS A 108 3.22 10.25 0.07
C HIS A 108 3.38 11.06 -1.22
N HIS A 109 2.29 11.24 -1.97
CA HIS A 109 2.36 11.81 -3.33
C HIS A 109 2.98 13.21 -3.37
N THR A 110 2.79 14.01 -2.30
CA THR A 110 3.41 15.34 -2.21
C THR A 110 4.93 15.28 -2.07
N LEU A 111 5.48 14.27 -1.39
CA LEU A 111 6.92 14.07 -1.28
C LEU A 111 7.54 13.68 -2.62
N VAL A 112 6.83 12.85 -3.38
CA VAL A 112 7.25 12.48 -4.75
C VAL A 112 7.23 13.70 -5.67
N GLY A 113 6.16 14.50 -5.63
CA GLY A 113 6.08 15.75 -6.40
C GLY A 113 7.21 16.73 -6.05
N LYS A 114 7.49 16.92 -4.74
CA LYS A 114 8.60 17.73 -4.28
C LYS A 114 9.96 17.22 -4.77
N ALA A 115 10.20 15.91 -4.72
CA ALA A 115 11.45 15.33 -5.20
C ALA A 115 11.69 15.64 -6.69
N PHE A 116 10.65 15.62 -7.52
CA PHE A 116 10.77 16.02 -8.93
C PHE A 116 11.07 17.51 -9.10
N ILE A 117 10.46 18.38 -8.29
CA ILE A 117 10.76 19.83 -8.28
C ILE A 117 12.21 20.08 -7.88
N ASP A 118 12.67 19.42 -6.82
CA ASP A 118 14.04 19.56 -6.33
C ASP A 118 15.05 19.10 -7.40
N ALA A 119 14.74 18.05 -8.16
CA ALA A 119 15.57 17.61 -9.29
C ALA A 119 15.59 18.63 -10.44
N ALA A 120 14.44 19.20 -10.82
CA ALA A 120 14.37 20.23 -11.86
C ALA A 120 15.15 21.50 -11.47
N LYS A 121 15.07 21.92 -10.19
CA LYS A 121 15.85 23.03 -9.63
C LYS A 121 17.34 22.71 -9.64
N PHE A 122 17.74 21.51 -9.24
CA PHE A 122 19.14 21.08 -9.26
C PHE A 122 19.76 21.16 -10.66
N TRP A 123 18.99 20.87 -11.71
CA TRP A 123 19.44 20.96 -13.10
C TRP A 123 19.24 22.34 -13.75
N ASN A 124 18.75 23.34 -13.02
CA ASN A 124 18.43 24.68 -13.53
C ASN A 124 17.49 24.65 -14.75
N TRP A 125 16.42 23.87 -14.69
CA TRP A 125 15.42 23.86 -15.74
C TRP A 125 14.51 25.08 -15.66
N ASP A 126 14.53 25.94 -16.68
CA ASP A 126 13.62 27.08 -16.80
C ASP A 126 12.23 26.67 -17.32
N SER A 127 12.15 25.54 -18.03
CA SER A 127 10.91 24.98 -18.55
C SER A 127 10.99 23.46 -18.64
N PHE A 128 9.87 22.78 -18.42
CA PHE A 128 9.76 21.33 -18.52
C PHE A 128 8.34 20.93 -18.93
N ALA A 129 8.18 19.69 -19.37
CA ALA A 129 6.89 19.09 -19.66
C ALA A 129 6.70 17.82 -18.84
N ILE A 130 5.48 17.60 -18.35
CA ILE A 130 5.12 16.38 -17.61
C ILE A 130 4.31 15.49 -18.54
N LEU A 131 4.86 14.30 -18.82
CA LEU A 131 4.16 13.25 -19.53
C LEU A 131 3.63 12.23 -18.51
N TYR A 132 2.34 11.94 -18.57
CA TYR A 132 1.69 10.98 -17.68
C TYR A 132 0.82 10.02 -18.49
N GLU A 133 0.68 8.79 -18.01
CA GLU A 133 -0.03 7.73 -18.72
C GLU A 133 -1.55 7.82 -18.51
N LYS A 134 -2.02 8.16 -17.30
CA LYS A 134 -3.43 8.12 -16.91
C LYS A 134 -3.95 9.48 -16.47
N SER A 135 -5.10 9.88 -16.98
CA SER A 135 -5.75 11.15 -16.68
C SER A 135 -6.56 11.14 -15.38
N ASP A 136 -6.32 10.17 -14.50
CA ASP A 136 -7.14 9.87 -13.31
C ASP A 136 -7.00 10.90 -12.18
N GLY A 137 -6.56 12.13 -12.50
CA GLY A 137 -6.46 13.25 -11.57
C GLY A 137 -5.37 13.10 -10.52
N ARG A 138 -4.80 11.90 -10.35
CA ARG A 138 -3.84 11.56 -9.30
C ARG A 138 -2.53 12.35 -9.38
N TRP A 139 -2.11 12.69 -10.58
CA TRP A 139 -0.95 13.54 -10.82
C TRP A 139 -1.24 15.03 -10.58
N ARG A 140 -2.51 15.47 -10.57
CA ARG A 140 -2.86 16.89 -10.42
C ARG A 140 -2.50 17.44 -9.04
N SER A 141 -2.58 16.63 -7.99
CA SER A 141 -2.13 17.03 -6.64
C SER A 141 -0.62 17.25 -6.60
N ALA A 142 0.15 16.41 -7.31
CA ALA A 142 1.58 16.62 -7.47
C ALA A 142 1.91 17.83 -8.35
N LEU A 143 1.11 18.10 -9.40
CA LEU A 143 1.29 19.30 -10.24
C LEU A 143 1.15 20.61 -9.48
N LYS A 144 0.21 20.69 -8.52
CA LYS A 144 -0.01 21.93 -7.76
C LYS A 144 1.27 22.42 -7.10
N LEU A 145 2.15 21.49 -6.71
CA LEU A 145 3.45 21.82 -6.15
C LEU A 145 4.40 22.48 -7.15
N PHE A 146 4.23 22.28 -8.46
CA PHE A 146 5.06 22.91 -9.50
C PHE A 146 4.56 24.32 -9.86
N THR A 147 3.35 24.70 -9.43
CA THR A 147 2.76 26.02 -9.66
C THR A 147 2.85 26.95 -8.44
N GLU A 148 3.31 26.43 -7.30
CA GLU A 148 3.65 27.17 -6.06
C GLU A 148 5.15 27.48 -6.00
#